data_AF-A0A7J9JH06-F1
#
_entry.id   AF-A0A7J9JH06-F1
#
_cell.length_a   1.000
_cell.length_b   1.000
_cell.length_c   1.000
_cell.angle_alpha   90.00
_cell.angle_beta   90.00
_cell.angle_gamma   90.00
#
_symmetry.space_group_name_H-M   'P 1'
#
loop_
_entity.id
_entity.type
_entity.pdbx_description
1 polymer ?
#
loop_
_entity_poly.entity_id
_entity_poly.type
_entity_poly.pdbx_seq_one_letter_code
_entity_poly.pdbx_strand_id
1 'polypeptide(L)'
;MLAVLTYSLVGTAKILPVVRKQHLLLCTLLLCNAAAMEALPIFLDSLVTAWGAILISVTLILLFGEIIPQSVCSRYGLAIGATVAPFVQVLVWVCFPIAYPISKLLDLLLGHGHVALFRRAELKTLVNLHGNEAGKGGELTHKETTIIAGALELSAKTAKDAMTPISEAFAVDINAKLDRDLMNLVLEKGHSRVPVYYEQTTNIIGLILVNNLLTIHPEDEVPVKRVTIRRIPRYLIVNQ
;
A
#
# COMPACT_ATOMS: atom_id res chain seq x y z
N MET A 1 10.99 14.12 -14.24
CA MET A 1 10.65 12.99 -13.35
C MET A 1 11.48 12.99 -12.06
N LEU A 2 12.83 12.99 -12.11
CA LEU A 2 13.68 13.07 -10.90
C LEU A 2 13.41 14.30 -10.02
N ALA A 3 13.24 15.49 -10.62
CA ALA A 3 12.97 16.74 -9.89
C ALA A 3 11.61 16.76 -9.17
N VAL A 4 10.61 16.07 -9.72
CA VAL A 4 9.26 15.96 -9.11
C VAL A 4 9.29 14.99 -7.92
N LEU A 5 10.05 13.89 -8.05
CA LEU A 5 10.25 12.93 -6.97
C LEU A 5 11.06 13.52 -5.81
N THR A 6 12.12 14.29 -6.07
CA THR A 6 12.86 14.99 -5.00
C THR A 6 12.04 16.10 -4.35
N TYR A 7 11.24 16.87 -5.11
CA TYR A 7 10.35 17.88 -4.53
C TYR A 7 9.29 17.28 -3.60
N SER A 8 8.68 16.16 -4.03
CA SER A 8 7.66 15.46 -3.24
C SER A 8 8.26 14.85 -1.97
N LEU A 9 9.41 14.17 -2.08
CA LEU A 9 10.11 13.56 -0.93
C LEU A 9 10.63 14.60 0.09
N VAL A 10 11.19 15.72 -0.36
CA VAL A 10 11.65 16.81 0.52
C VAL A 10 10.46 17.52 1.20
N GLY A 11 9.34 17.69 0.48
CA GLY A 11 8.11 18.24 1.04
C GLY A 11 7.52 17.35 2.13
N THR A 12 7.41 16.03 1.89
CA THR A 12 6.93 15.06 2.89
C THR A 12 7.82 15.04 4.13
N ALA A 13 9.15 15.12 3.98
CA ALA A 13 10.08 15.16 5.12
C ALA A 13 9.91 16.42 6.00
N LYS A 14 9.54 17.56 5.43
CA LYS A 14 9.27 18.81 6.17
C LYS A 14 7.91 18.82 6.86
N ILE A 15 6.91 18.16 6.27
CA ILE A 15 5.54 18.06 6.81
C ILE A 15 5.46 16.99 7.92
N LEU A 16 6.28 15.94 7.85
CA LEU A 16 6.27 14.82 8.79
C LEU A 16 6.40 15.23 10.29
N PRO A 17 7.33 16.12 10.71
CA PRO A 17 7.41 16.53 12.12
C PRO A 17 6.20 17.35 12.58
N VAL A 18 5.51 18.02 11.64
CA VAL A 18 4.34 18.88 11.88
C VAL A 18 3.08 18.03 12.06
N VAL A 19 2.91 17.00 11.23
CA VAL A 19 1.79 16.04 11.30
C VAL A 19 1.94 15.07 12.48
N ARG A 20 3.17 14.83 12.97
CA ARG A 20 3.42 13.93 14.11
C ARG A 20 2.73 14.38 15.41
N LYS A 21 2.39 15.67 15.56
CA LYS A 21 1.59 16.21 16.68
C LYS A 21 0.21 16.64 16.20
N GLN A 22 -0.55 15.69 15.65
CA GLN A 22 -1.84 15.93 14.97
C GLN A 22 -2.81 16.77 15.82
N HIS A 23 -2.97 16.46 17.10
CA HIS A 23 -3.89 17.19 17.98
C HIS A 23 -3.47 18.64 18.25
N LEU A 24 -2.17 18.89 18.49
CA LEU A 24 -1.64 20.24 18.72
C LEU A 24 -1.79 21.12 17.47
N LEU A 25 -1.51 20.56 16.30
CA LEU A 25 -1.67 21.25 15.02
C LEU A 25 -3.13 21.58 14.74
N LEU A 26 -4.03 20.60 14.92
CA LEU A 26 -5.46 20.78 14.73
C LEU A 26 -6.02 21.88 15.65
N CYS A 27 -5.66 21.85 16.94
CA CYS A 27 -6.05 22.89 17.89
C CYS A 27 -5.51 24.28 17.50
N THR A 28 -4.26 24.36 17.06
CA THR A 28 -3.66 25.63 16.64
C THR A 28 -4.37 26.20 15.41
N LEU A 29 -4.57 25.38 14.37
CA LEU A 29 -5.20 25.82 13.14
C LEU A 29 -6.66 26.24 13.36
N LEU A 30 -7.40 25.51 14.20
CA LEU A 30 -8.77 25.88 14.56
C LEU A 30 -8.83 27.18 15.36
N LEU A 31 -7.91 27.38 16.31
CA LEU A 31 -7.86 28.61 17.11
C LEU A 31 -7.53 29.82 16.24
N CYS A 32 -6.55 29.69 15.34
CA CYS A 32 -6.20 30.77 14.40
C CYS A 32 -7.33 31.04 13.40
N ASN A 33 -8.00 29.99 12.90
CA ASN A 33 -9.13 30.13 12.00
C ASN A 33 -10.31 30.85 12.69
N ALA A 34 -10.67 30.43 13.90
CA ALA A 34 -11.72 31.08 14.69
C ALA A 34 -11.38 32.54 15.00
N ALA A 35 -10.15 32.83 15.40
CA ALA A 35 -9.71 34.21 15.65
C ALA A 35 -9.80 35.09 14.39
N ALA A 36 -9.41 34.56 13.23
CA ALA A 36 -9.52 35.28 11.95
C ALA A 36 -10.98 35.52 11.53
N MET A 37 -11.86 34.54 11.77
CA MET A 37 -13.29 34.63 11.46
C MET A 37 -14.02 35.64 12.34
N GLU A 38 -13.62 35.82 13.59
CA GLU A 38 -14.22 36.81 14.50
C GLU A 38 -13.63 38.21 14.32
N ALA A 39 -12.36 38.34 13.91
CA ALA A 39 -11.73 39.65 13.75
C ALA A 39 -12.36 40.51 12.64
N LEU A 40 -12.78 39.91 11.53
CA LEU A 40 -13.31 40.64 10.37
C LEU A 40 -14.72 41.24 10.60
N PRO A 41 -15.70 40.52 11.18
CA PRO A 41 -16.98 41.10 11.58
C PRO A 41 -16.82 42.21 12.62
N ILE A 42 -15.96 42.02 13.63
CA ILE A 42 -15.71 43.04 14.67
C ILE A 42 -15.15 44.33 14.06
N PHE A 43 -14.26 44.22 13.07
CA PHE A 43 -13.73 45.38 12.36
C PHE A 43 -14.79 46.07 11.50
N LEU A 44 -15.63 45.30 10.78
CA LEU A 44 -16.69 45.84 9.91
C LEU A 44 -17.86 46.46 10.68
N ASP A 45 -18.16 45.97 11.89
CA ASP A 45 -19.18 46.54 12.77
C ASP A 45 -18.84 47.98 13.19
N SER A 46 -17.54 48.34 13.20
CA SER A 46 -17.09 49.71 13.47
C SER A 46 -17.22 50.67 12.27
N LEU A 47 -17.43 50.15 11.05
CA LEU A 47 -17.41 50.92 9.80
C LEU A 47 -18.76 50.98 9.08
N VAL A 48 -19.64 50.00 9.31
CA VAL A 48 -20.91 49.82 8.59
C VAL A 48 -22.05 49.57 9.59
N THR A 49 -23.30 49.84 9.21
CA THR A 49 -24.46 49.42 10.00
C THR A 49 -24.43 47.92 10.31
N ALA A 50 -24.78 47.54 11.54
CA ALA A 50 -24.67 46.17 12.07
C ALA A 50 -25.17 45.05 11.13
N TRP A 51 -26.32 45.25 10.47
CA TRP A 51 -26.87 44.27 9.52
C TRP A 51 -26.02 44.15 8.24
N GLY A 52 -25.43 45.25 7.79
CA GLY A 52 -24.54 45.29 6.63
C GLY A 52 -23.17 44.68 6.95
N ALA A 53 -22.64 44.94 8.15
CA ALA A 53 -21.40 44.34 8.64
C ALA A 53 -21.50 42.80 8.65
N ILE A 54 -22.59 42.25 9.18
CA ILE A 54 -22.84 40.80 9.21
C ILE A 54 -22.97 40.22 7.80
N LEU A 55 -23.76 40.84 6.92
CA LEU A 55 -24.02 40.31 5.59
C LEU A 55 -22.74 40.32 4.72
N ILE A 56 -21.96 41.40 4.80
CA ILE A 56 -20.69 41.54 4.08
C ILE A 56 -19.63 40.60 4.67
N SER A 57 -19.49 40.53 6.00
CA SER A 57 -18.48 39.68 6.63
C SER A 57 -18.71 38.20 6.32
N VAL A 58 -19.93 37.70 6.48
CA VAL A 58 -20.26 36.29 6.22
C VAL A 58 -19.99 35.92 4.76
N THR A 59 -20.41 36.77 3.82
CA THR A 59 -20.19 36.53 2.39
C THR A 59 -18.71 36.49 2.06
N LEU A 60 -17.92 37.43 2.60
CA LEU A 60 -16.49 37.53 2.33
C LEU A 60 -15.70 36.38 2.97
N ILE A 61 -16.02 36.01 4.22
CA ILE A 61 -15.39 34.90 4.94
C ILE A 61 -15.68 33.58 4.25
N LEU A 62 -16.94 33.31 3.89
CA LEU A 62 -17.29 32.05 3.24
C LEU A 62 -16.60 31.93 1.87
N LEU A 63 -16.63 32.99 1.06
CA LEU A 63 -16.08 32.93 -0.28
C LEU A 63 -14.54 32.87 -0.28
N PHE A 64 -13.89 33.82 0.39
CA PHE A 64 -12.44 33.98 0.36
C PHE A 64 -11.69 33.25 1.49
N GLY A 65 -12.33 33.04 2.64
CA GLY A 65 -11.73 32.36 3.80
C GLY A 65 -11.91 30.84 3.79
N GLU A 66 -13.03 30.35 3.26
CA GLU A 66 -13.34 28.91 3.30
C GLU A 66 -13.39 28.27 1.91
N ILE A 67 -14.30 28.70 1.04
CA ILE A 67 -14.62 27.99 -0.22
C ILE A 67 -13.43 28.00 -1.19
N ILE A 68 -12.86 29.18 -1.47
CA ILE A 68 -11.73 29.30 -2.40
C ILE A 68 -10.50 28.55 -1.87
N PRO A 69 -10.02 28.78 -0.63
CA PRO A 69 -8.86 28.07 -0.11
C PRO A 69 -9.05 26.55 -0.05
N GLN A 70 -10.23 26.08 0.36
CA GLN A 70 -10.53 24.65 0.43
C GLN A 70 -10.53 24.00 -0.95
N SER A 71 -11.06 24.67 -1.97
CA SER A 71 -11.05 24.17 -3.34
C SER A 71 -9.62 24.02 -3.91
N VAL A 72 -8.73 24.96 -3.59
CA VAL A 72 -7.32 24.94 -4.04
C VAL A 72 -6.52 23.89 -3.28
N CYS A 73 -6.72 23.78 -1.96
CA CYS A 73 -6.09 22.75 -1.13
C CYS A 73 -6.52 21.33 -1.50
N SER A 74 -7.74 21.13 -2.00
CA SER A 74 -8.19 19.83 -2.51
C SER A 74 -7.36 19.32 -3.69
N ARG A 75 -6.86 20.22 -4.55
CA ARG A 75 -6.10 19.85 -5.76
C ARG A 75 -4.58 19.87 -5.57
N TYR A 76 -4.05 20.77 -4.74
CA TYR A 76 -2.60 20.98 -4.57
C TYR A 76 -2.14 20.94 -3.10
N GLY A 77 -2.93 20.33 -2.21
CA GLY A 77 -2.73 20.38 -0.75
C GLY A 77 -1.35 19.92 -0.29
N LEU A 78 -0.74 18.93 -0.95
CA LEU A 78 0.59 18.44 -0.57
C LEU A 78 1.71 19.45 -0.94
N ALA A 79 1.62 20.07 -2.12
CA ALA A 79 2.61 21.05 -2.59
C ALA A 79 2.50 22.39 -1.84
N ILE A 80 1.27 22.84 -1.61
CA ILE A 80 0.99 24.04 -0.82
C ILE A 80 1.38 23.80 0.64
N GLY A 81 0.98 22.65 1.20
CA GLY A 81 1.33 22.25 2.56
C GLY A 81 2.83 22.19 2.80
N ALA A 82 3.63 21.68 1.84
CA ALA A 82 5.08 21.65 1.95
C ALA A 82 5.71 23.05 1.99
N THR A 83 5.13 23.99 1.23
CA THR A 83 5.61 25.38 1.13
C THR A 83 5.25 26.20 2.36
N VAL A 84 4.04 25.98 2.90
CA VAL A 84 3.49 26.73 4.04
C VAL A 84 3.85 26.08 5.39
N ALA A 85 4.37 24.84 5.40
CA ALA A 85 4.84 24.13 6.58
C ALA A 85 5.72 24.96 7.55
N PRO A 86 6.78 25.68 7.10
CA PRO A 86 7.59 26.49 8.02
C PRO A 86 6.80 27.64 8.66
N PHE A 87 5.83 28.22 7.95
CA PHE A 87 4.97 29.27 8.51
C PHE A 87 4.03 28.72 9.59
N VAL A 88 3.42 27.56 9.35
CA VAL A 88 2.57 26.88 10.34
C VAL A 88 3.36 26.50 11.59
N GLN A 89 4.62 26.10 11.46
CA GLN A 89 5.47 25.80 12.62
C GLN A 89 5.69 27.00 13.53
N VAL A 90 5.93 28.19 12.95
CA VAL A 90 6.04 29.44 13.72
C VAL A 90 4.72 29.74 14.42
N LEU A 91 3.59 29.58 13.73
CA LEU A 91 2.26 29.80 14.31
C LEU A 91 1.96 28.84 15.47
N VAL A 92 2.29 27.56 15.33
CA VAL A 92 2.20 26.55 16.40
C VAL A 92 3.09 26.93 17.60
N TRP A 93 4.27 27.50 17.35
CA TRP A 93 5.15 27.94 18.42
C TRP A 93 4.56 29.13 19.19
N VAL A 94 3.98 30.10 18.48
CA VAL A 94 3.31 31.28 19.08
C VAL A 94 2.05 30.88 19.85
N CYS A 95 1.24 29.99 19.30
CA CYS A 95 0.00 29.51 19.91
C CYS A 95 0.21 28.36 20.92
N PHE A 96 1.45 27.87 21.07
CA PHE A 96 1.81 26.80 21.98
C PHE A 96 1.28 26.94 23.42
N PRO A 97 1.37 28.10 24.10
CA PRO A 97 0.94 28.22 25.50
C PRO A 97 -0.55 27.96 25.69
N ILE A 98 -1.38 28.22 24.68
CA ILE A 98 -2.84 28.02 24.72
C ILE A 98 -3.21 26.67 24.09
N ALA A 99 -2.56 26.28 23.01
CA ALA A 99 -2.86 25.05 22.28
C ALA A 99 -2.43 23.78 23.05
N TYR A 100 -1.36 23.83 23.84
CA TYR A 100 -0.83 22.68 24.59
C TYR A 100 -1.80 22.09 25.64
N PRO A 101 -2.43 22.88 26.54
CA PRO A 101 -3.39 22.32 27.50
C PRO A 101 -4.64 21.74 26.81
N ILE A 102 -5.11 22.38 25.74
CA ILE A 102 -6.26 21.92 24.95
C ILE A 102 -5.93 20.61 24.24
N SER A 103 -4.75 20.51 23.60
CA SER A 103 -4.32 19.28 22.94
C SER A 103 -4.14 18.14 23.93
N LYS A 104 -3.60 18.41 25.12
CA LYS A 104 -3.41 17.39 26.17
C LYS A 104 -4.74 16.87 26.73
N LEU A 105 -5.76 17.73 26.83
CA LEU A 105 -7.11 17.33 27.18
C LEU A 105 -7.74 16.45 26.08
N LEU A 106 -7.53 16.81 24.82
CA LEU A 106 -8.00 16.05 23.67
C LEU A 106 -7.31 14.68 23.57
N ASP A 107 -6.00 14.62 23.84
CA ASP A 107 -5.20 13.39 23.88
C ASP A 107 -5.64 12.44 25.02
N LEU A 108 -6.14 13.00 26.14
CA LEU A 108 -6.68 12.26 27.27
C LEU A 108 -8.07 11.69 26.98
N LEU A 109 -8.90 12.43 26.23
CA LEU A 109 -10.28 12.04 25.89
C LEU A 109 -10.36 11.09 24.69
N LEU A 110 -9.50 11.25 23.68
CA LEU A 110 -9.50 10.43 22.47
C LEU A 110 -8.50 9.26 22.48
N GLY A 111 -7.55 9.25 23.43
CA GLY A 111 -6.56 8.19 23.57
C GLY A 111 -5.39 8.29 22.59
N HIS A 112 -4.20 7.88 23.06
CA HIS A 112 -2.98 7.91 22.27
C HIS A 112 -2.95 6.76 21.26
N GLY A 113 -3.11 7.05 19.96
CA GLY A 113 -2.81 6.01 18.97
C GLY A 113 -3.34 6.19 17.57
N HIS A 114 -3.02 7.28 16.89
CA HIS A 114 -3.06 7.29 15.42
C HIS A 114 -1.76 7.85 14.86
N VAL A 115 -0.69 7.06 14.99
CA VAL A 115 0.38 7.15 13.99
C VAL A 115 -0.27 6.67 12.69
N ALA A 116 -0.31 7.52 11.67
CA ALA A 116 -0.89 7.25 10.35
C ALA A 116 -0.12 6.15 9.58
N LEU A 117 0.04 4.98 10.18
CA LEU A 117 0.39 3.76 9.50
C LEU A 117 -0.92 3.22 8.96
N PHE A 118 -1.26 3.60 7.72
CA PHE A 118 -2.39 3.01 7.02
C PHE A 118 -2.32 1.49 7.17
N ARG A 119 -3.37 0.90 7.74
CA ARG A 119 -3.44 -0.54 7.89
C ARG A 119 -3.51 -1.16 6.49
N ARG A 120 -2.98 -2.38 6.31
CA ARG A 120 -2.99 -3.05 4.98
C ARG A 120 -4.37 -3.05 4.30
N ALA A 121 -5.44 -3.18 5.09
CA ALA A 121 -6.82 -3.10 4.63
C ALA A 121 -7.18 -1.69 4.08
N GLU A 122 -6.75 -0.62 4.74
CA GLU A 122 -7.00 0.76 4.31
C GLU A 122 -6.20 1.11 3.05
N LEU A 123 -4.94 0.67 2.98
CA LEU A 123 -4.11 0.78 1.76
C LEU A 123 -4.75 0.07 0.58
N LYS A 124 -5.28 -1.14 0.78
CA LYS A 124 -6.01 -1.88 -0.25
C LYS A 124 -7.27 -1.13 -0.71
N THR A 125 -8.03 -0.57 0.22
CA THR A 125 -9.22 0.25 -0.10
C THR A 125 -8.84 1.50 -0.88
N LEU A 126 -7.78 2.20 -0.49
CA LEU A 126 -7.29 3.38 -1.21
C LEU A 126 -6.84 3.03 -2.64
N VAL A 127 -6.11 1.94 -2.82
CA VAL A 127 -5.68 1.46 -4.15
C VAL A 127 -6.89 1.08 -5.01
N ASN A 128 -7.88 0.40 -4.44
CA ASN A 128 -9.10 0.03 -5.15
C ASN A 128 -9.96 1.25 -5.53
N LEU A 129 -10.06 2.26 -4.67
CA LEU A 129 -10.77 3.50 -4.96
C LEU A 129 -10.12 4.23 -6.15
N HIS A 130 -8.78 4.38 -6.14
CA HIS A 130 -8.05 5.01 -7.24
C HIS A 130 -8.08 4.18 -8.54
N GLY A 131 -8.25 2.85 -8.44
CA GLY A 131 -8.40 1.97 -9.60
C GLY A 131 -9.79 1.99 -10.23
N ASN A 132 -10.85 2.18 -9.43
CA ASN A 132 -12.23 2.21 -9.91
C ASN A 132 -12.65 3.59 -10.44
N GLU A 133 -11.96 4.66 -10.03
CA GLU A 133 -12.18 6.04 -10.50
C GLU A 133 -11.33 6.41 -11.74
N ALA A 134 -10.80 5.41 -12.45
CA ALA A 134 -10.04 5.59 -13.68
C ALA A 134 -10.81 6.48 -14.68
N GLY A 135 -10.37 7.74 -14.81
CA GLY A 135 -10.99 8.76 -15.66
C GLY A 135 -11.36 10.07 -14.97
N LYS A 136 -11.33 10.17 -13.63
CA LYS A 136 -11.64 11.42 -12.89
C LYS A 136 -10.50 12.02 -12.06
N GLY A 137 -9.26 11.53 -12.25
CA GLY A 137 -8.06 12.14 -11.64
C GLY A 137 -7.07 11.18 -10.97
N GLY A 138 -7.33 9.86 -10.96
CA GLY A 138 -6.38 8.84 -10.51
C GLY A 138 -5.75 8.11 -11.70
N GLU A 139 -4.45 8.31 -11.93
CA GLU A 139 -3.66 7.70 -13.02
C GLU A 139 -3.20 6.26 -12.69
N LEU A 140 -4.10 5.38 -12.24
CA LEU A 140 -3.76 3.96 -12.05
C LEU A 140 -4.61 3.08 -12.96
N THR A 141 -3.95 2.36 -13.85
CA THR A 141 -4.55 1.36 -14.72
C THR A 141 -4.97 0.16 -13.89
N HIS A 142 -6.01 -0.57 -14.32
CA HIS A 142 -6.46 -1.81 -13.67
C HIS A 142 -5.32 -2.83 -13.48
N LYS A 143 -4.33 -2.88 -14.36
CA LYS A 143 -3.16 -3.77 -14.19
C LYS A 143 -2.29 -3.34 -12.99
N GLU A 144 -2.08 -2.04 -12.83
CA GLU A 144 -1.26 -1.47 -11.75
C GLU A 144 -1.95 -1.69 -10.39
N THR A 145 -3.27 -1.52 -10.33
CA THR A 145 -4.05 -1.79 -9.11
C THR A 145 -4.03 -3.26 -8.72
N THR A 146 -4.18 -4.18 -9.68
CA THR A 146 -4.06 -5.63 -9.42
C THR A 146 -2.67 -6.01 -8.91
N ILE A 147 -1.61 -5.44 -9.46
CA ILE A 147 -0.23 -5.71 -9.03
C ILE A 147 -0.02 -5.22 -7.59
N ILE A 148 -0.42 -3.97 -7.29
CA ILE A 148 -0.26 -3.39 -5.95
C ILE A 148 -1.09 -4.17 -4.92
N ALA A 149 -2.35 -4.48 -5.24
CA ALA A 149 -3.20 -5.29 -4.38
C ALA A 149 -2.59 -6.69 -4.13
N GLY A 150 -2.09 -7.35 -5.19
CA GLY A 150 -1.41 -8.64 -5.09
C GLY A 150 -0.16 -8.59 -4.21
N ALA A 151 0.64 -7.52 -4.29
CA ALA A 151 1.82 -7.33 -3.46
C ALA A 151 1.47 -7.13 -1.97
N LEU A 152 0.42 -6.36 -1.68
CA LEU A 152 -0.09 -6.17 -0.31
C LEU A 152 -0.60 -7.49 0.29
N GLU A 153 -1.23 -8.34 -0.54
CA GLU A 153 -1.74 -9.66 -0.14
C GLU A 153 -0.64 -10.72 -0.01
N LEU A 154 0.42 -10.64 -0.81
CA LEU A 154 1.52 -11.62 -0.78
C LEU A 154 2.15 -11.74 0.60
N SER A 155 2.25 -10.62 1.31
CA SER A 155 2.80 -10.57 2.68
C SER A 155 1.91 -11.26 3.73
N ALA A 156 0.70 -11.69 3.38
CA ALA A 156 -0.20 -12.46 4.24
C ALA A 156 -0.49 -13.86 3.69
N LYS A 157 -0.13 -14.16 2.44
CA LYS A 157 -0.28 -15.49 1.85
C LYS A 157 0.79 -16.42 2.38
N THR A 158 0.36 -17.63 2.70
CA THR A 158 1.24 -18.74 3.05
C THR A 158 1.50 -19.61 1.81
N ALA A 159 2.54 -20.45 1.86
CA ALA A 159 2.80 -21.42 0.80
C ALA A 159 1.59 -22.33 0.55
N LYS A 160 0.79 -22.61 1.60
CA LYS A 160 -0.43 -23.42 1.51
C LYS A 160 -1.49 -22.80 0.60
N ASP A 161 -1.56 -21.47 0.56
CA ASP A 161 -2.56 -20.74 -0.23
C ASP A 161 -2.21 -20.67 -1.73
N ALA A 162 -0.98 -21.03 -2.10
CA ALA A 162 -0.49 -20.94 -3.48
C ALA A 162 0.06 -22.28 -4.02
N MET A 163 0.24 -23.30 -3.18
CA MET A 163 0.75 -24.61 -3.62
C MET A 163 -0.33 -25.45 -4.28
N THR A 164 0.08 -26.27 -5.25
CA THR A 164 -0.76 -27.37 -5.75
C THR A 164 -0.71 -28.53 -4.75
N PRO A 165 -1.86 -29.10 -4.34
CA PRO A 165 -1.89 -30.27 -3.47
C PRO A 165 -1.12 -31.45 -4.08
N ILE A 166 -0.39 -32.21 -3.24
CA ILE A 166 0.41 -33.35 -3.71
C ILE A 166 -0.44 -34.45 -4.37
N SER A 167 -1.73 -34.55 -4.02
CA SER A 167 -2.69 -35.46 -4.63
C SER A 167 -3.04 -35.13 -6.08
N GLU A 168 -2.91 -33.85 -6.46
CA GLU A 168 -3.17 -33.36 -7.82
C GLU A 168 -1.87 -33.21 -8.63
N ALA A 169 -0.72 -33.34 -7.97
CA ALA A 169 0.58 -33.22 -8.60
C ALA A 169 0.92 -34.47 -9.43
N PHE A 170 1.25 -34.25 -10.70
CA PHE A 170 1.79 -35.31 -11.56
C PHE A 170 3.23 -35.64 -11.14
N ALA A 171 3.47 -36.87 -10.67
CA ALA A 171 4.76 -37.36 -10.22
C ALA A 171 5.05 -38.75 -10.81
N VAL A 172 6.34 -39.09 -10.93
CA VAL A 172 6.81 -40.33 -11.58
C VAL A 172 7.56 -41.20 -10.58
N ASP A 173 7.37 -42.52 -10.64
CA ASP A 173 8.12 -43.47 -9.81
C ASP A 173 9.58 -43.56 -10.27
N ILE A 174 10.53 -43.55 -9.33
CA ILE A 174 11.96 -43.71 -9.63
C ILE A 174 12.31 -45.03 -10.33
N ASN A 175 11.48 -46.06 -10.16
CA ASN A 175 11.64 -47.38 -10.78
C ASN A 175 10.89 -47.50 -12.11
N ALA A 176 10.10 -46.50 -12.49
CA ALA A 176 9.46 -46.48 -13.80
C ALA A 176 10.51 -46.41 -14.92
N LYS A 177 10.16 -46.98 -16.07
CA LYS A 177 10.96 -46.89 -17.30
C LYS A 177 10.46 -45.74 -18.14
N LEU A 178 11.37 -45.01 -18.75
CA LEU A 178 11.05 -43.94 -19.70
C LEU A 178 10.71 -44.52 -21.07
N ASP A 179 9.61 -45.26 -21.13
CA ASP A 179 9.05 -45.81 -22.36
C ASP A 179 8.30 -44.73 -23.17
N ARG A 180 7.80 -45.12 -24.35
CA ARG A 180 7.02 -44.24 -25.23
C ARG A 180 5.80 -43.64 -24.51
N ASP A 181 5.11 -44.44 -23.71
CA ASP A 181 3.86 -44.03 -23.07
C ASP A 181 4.10 -43.00 -21.97
N LEU A 182 5.08 -43.25 -21.09
CA LEU A 182 5.46 -42.32 -20.03
C LEU A 182 6.04 -41.03 -20.61
N MET A 183 6.89 -41.11 -21.64
CA MET A 183 7.44 -39.93 -22.31
C MET A 183 6.35 -39.08 -22.96
N ASN A 184 5.38 -39.71 -23.64
CA ASN A 184 4.23 -39.01 -24.21
C ASN A 184 3.37 -38.36 -23.12
N LEU A 185 3.13 -39.06 -22.00
CA LEU A 185 2.37 -38.54 -20.88
C LEU A 185 3.04 -37.32 -20.25
N VAL A 186 4.37 -37.35 -20.06
CA VAL A 186 5.14 -36.20 -19.55
C VAL A 186 5.03 -35.00 -20.49
N LEU A 187 5.10 -35.21 -21.80
CA LEU A 187 4.98 -34.16 -22.80
C LEU A 187 3.56 -33.57 -22.86
N GLU A 188 2.53 -34.41 -22.77
CA GLU A 188 1.12 -34.00 -22.73
C GLU A 188 0.82 -33.11 -21.52
N LYS A 189 1.40 -33.44 -20.35
CA LYS A 189 1.27 -32.60 -19.15
C LYS A 189 1.98 -31.26 -19.26
N GLY A 190 3.02 -31.14 -20.10
CA GLY A 190 3.69 -29.86 -20.40
C GLY A 190 4.43 -29.20 -19.22
N HIS A 191 4.66 -29.92 -18.12
CA HIS A 191 5.37 -29.38 -16.96
C HIS A 191 6.89 -29.43 -17.15
N SER A 192 7.61 -28.33 -16.89
CA SER A 192 9.08 -28.32 -17.02
C SER A 192 9.81 -29.13 -15.93
N ARG A 193 9.17 -29.32 -14.77
CA ARG A 193 9.71 -30.01 -13.61
C ARG A 193 8.72 -31.07 -13.15
N VAL A 194 9.17 -32.32 -13.12
CA VAL A 194 8.34 -33.47 -12.70
C VAL A 194 8.94 -34.07 -11.43
N PRO A 195 8.19 -34.09 -10.31
CA PRO A 195 8.60 -34.78 -9.09
C PRO A 195 8.81 -36.27 -9.31
N VAL A 196 9.85 -36.80 -8.66
CA VAL A 196 10.14 -38.24 -8.62
C VAL A 196 9.97 -38.75 -7.20
N TYR A 197 9.17 -39.80 -7.06
CA TYR A 197 8.88 -40.42 -5.77
C TYR A 197 9.42 -41.85 -5.69
N TYR A 198 9.48 -42.40 -4.47
CA TYR A 198 9.81 -43.81 -4.25
C TYR A 198 8.82 -44.45 -3.29
N GLU A 199 8.23 -45.55 -3.75
CA GLU A 199 7.18 -46.33 -3.09
C GLU A 199 5.86 -45.59 -2.90
N GLN A 200 5.87 -44.37 -2.36
CA GLN A 200 4.69 -43.54 -2.09
C GLN A 200 4.83 -42.17 -2.75
N THR A 201 3.73 -41.64 -3.29
CA THR A 201 3.69 -40.31 -3.94
C THR A 201 4.00 -39.15 -2.98
N THR A 202 3.88 -39.38 -1.67
CA THR A 202 4.28 -38.44 -0.62
C THR A 202 5.80 -38.40 -0.40
N ASN A 203 6.51 -39.45 -0.78
CA ASN A 203 7.95 -39.60 -0.59
C ASN A 203 8.73 -39.11 -1.82
N ILE A 204 8.78 -37.80 -2.00
CA ILE A 204 9.50 -37.16 -3.12
C ILE A 204 11.01 -37.17 -2.86
N ILE A 205 11.78 -37.84 -3.72
CA ILE A 205 13.26 -37.88 -3.65
C ILE A 205 13.87 -36.68 -4.36
N GLY A 206 13.25 -36.22 -5.44
CA GLY A 206 13.79 -35.13 -6.24
C GLY A 206 12.89 -34.71 -7.39
N LEU A 207 13.48 -33.94 -8.31
CA LEU A 207 12.83 -33.40 -9.50
C LEU A 207 13.62 -33.77 -10.74
N ILE A 208 12.92 -34.17 -11.80
CA ILE A 208 13.46 -34.31 -13.15
C ILE A 208 13.09 -33.08 -13.96
N LEU A 209 14.06 -32.59 -14.73
CA LEU A 209 13.82 -31.58 -15.75
C LEU A 209 13.47 -32.28 -17.05
N VAL A 210 12.33 -31.93 -17.64
CA VAL A 210 11.91 -32.55 -18.92
C VAL A 210 12.91 -32.30 -20.04
N ASN A 211 13.63 -31.17 -20.01
CA ASN A 211 14.72 -30.91 -20.96
C ASN A 211 15.83 -31.97 -20.93
N ASN A 212 16.08 -32.61 -19.78
CA ASN A 212 17.07 -33.68 -19.67
C ASN A 212 16.57 -35.02 -20.23
N LEU A 213 15.25 -35.16 -20.43
CA LEU A 213 14.63 -36.34 -21.03
C LEU A 213 14.68 -36.29 -22.56
N LEU A 214 14.87 -35.10 -23.15
CA LEU A 214 14.93 -34.92 -24.61
C LEU A 214 16.11 -35.66 -25.27
N THR A 215 17.17 -35.95 -24.51
CA THR A 215 18.36 -36.67 -25.01
C THR A 215 18.24 -38.18 -24.87
N ILE A 216 17.12 -38.69 -24.34
CA ILE A 216 16.90 -40.12 -24.10
C ILE A 216 15.95 -40.64 -25.18
N HIS A 217 16.33 -41.73 -25.83
CA HIS A 217 15.45 -42.39 -26.78
C HIS A 217 14.48 -43.31 -26.03
N PRO A 218 13.16 -43.24 -26.32
CA PRO A 218 12.16 -44.11 -25.65
C PRO A 218 12.41 -45.61 -25.85
N GLU A 219 13.17 -45.99 -26.88
CA GLU A 219 13.52 -47.38 -27.18
C GLU A 219 14.57 -47.96 -26.22
N ASP A 220 15.32 -47.11 -25.52
CA ASP A 220 16.32 -47.52 -24.55
C ASP A 220 15.71 -47.94 -23.20
N GLU A 221 14.42 -47.70 -23.00
CA GLU A 221 13.66 -47.98 -21.76
C GLU A 221 14.42 -47.60 -20.48
N VAL A 222 15.13 -46.47 -20.51
CA VAL A 222 16.03 -46.08 -19.43
C VAL A 222 15.23 -45.91 -18.14
N PRO A 223 15.60 -46.58 -17.04
CA PRO A 223 14.93 -46.39 -15.76
C PRO A 223 15.15 -44.97 -15.25
N VAL A 224 14.11 -44.37 -14.68
CA VAL A 224 14.10 -42.99 -14.14
C VAL A 224 15.27 -42.74 -13.18
N LYS A 225 15.67 -43.75 -12.38
CA LYS A 225 16.85 -43.72 -11.49
C LYS A 225 18.18 -43.36 -12.18
N ARG A 226 18.34 -43.67 -13.47
CA ARG A 226 19.57 -43.37 -14.24
C ARG A 226 19.60 -41.95 -14.80
N VAL A 227 18.49 -41.23 -14.74
CA VAL A 227 18.41 -39.84 -15.17
C VAL A 227 18.93 -38.92 -14.08
N THR A 228 19.42 -37.74 -14.48
CA THR A 228 19.85 -36.71 -13.53
C THR A 228 18.65 -36.18 -12.74
N ILE A 229 18.49 -36.68 -11.51
CA ILE A 229 17.50 -36.21 -10.55
C ILE A 229 18.11 -35.06 -9.74
N ARG A 230 17.52 -33.86 -9.83
CA ARG A 230 17.91 -32.74 -8.97
C ARG A 230 17.31 -32.92 -7.59
N ARG A 231 18.16 -32.88 -6.56
CA ARG A 231 17.71 -32.91 -5.17
C ARG A 231 16.93 -31.63 -4.85
N ILE A 232 15.80 -31.79 -4.16
CA ILE A 232 15.05 -30.66 -3.61
C ILE A 232 15.80 -30.16 -2.37
N PRO A 233 16.09 -28.85 -2.26
CA PRO A 233 16.63 -28.30 -1.02
C PRO A 233 15.63 -28.56 0.11
N ARG A 234 16.04 -29.38 1.08
CA ARG A 234 15.21 -29.76 2.22
C ARG A 234 15.22 -28.58 3.19
N TYR A 235 14.21 -27.71 3.09
CA TYR A 235 14.00 -26.66 4.09
C TYR A 235 13.40 -27.33 5.33
N LEU A 236 14.11 -27.24 6.46
CA LEU A 236 13.52 -27.54 7.76
C LEU A 236 12.44 -26.49 7.97
N ILE A 237 11.17 -26.90 7.98
CA ILE A 237 10.08 -26.07 8.48
C ILE A 237 10.33 -25.96 9.99
N VAL A 238 11.09 -24.94 10.39
CA VAL A 238 11.14 -24.50 11.78
C VAL A 238 9.77 -23.88 12.04
N ASN A 239 8.88 -24.66 12.65
CA ASN A 239 7.63 -24.12 13.18
C ASN A 239 8.00 -22.99 14.16
N GLN A 240 7.76 -21.74 13.74
CA GLN A 240 7.61 -20.60 14.65
C GLN A 240 6.14 -20.39 14.93
#